data_AF-A0A452XV35-F1
#
_entry.id   AF-A0A452XV35-F1
#
_cell.length_a   1.000
_cell.length_b   1.000
_cell.length_c   1.000
_cell.angle_alpha   90.00
_cell.angle_beta   90.00
_cell.angle_gamma   90.00
#
_symmetry.space_group_name_H-M   'P 1'
#
loop_
_entity.id
_entity.type
_entity.pdbx_description
1 polymer ?
#
loop_
_entity_poly.entity_id
_entity_poly.type
_entity_poly.pdbx_seq_one_letter_code
_entity_poly.pdbx_strand_id
1 'polypeptide(L)'
;MMNWFASMKPVVQAIESILACRNPGEHTIRLLSTTFYLRGDVPISIGQAVGHAMAAHLVEDVKFSVMTGTYDIVDMVEDDLVTSARNFMLFFDACPSAFGGLTALDLENLRFGESDIANVLITCKRLKRLRLYNCDSGDCSTLPVEHSHLSELSIVHCSLERVMLN
;
A
#
# COMPACT_ATOMS: atom_id res chain seq x y z
N MET A 1 -14.57 -2.38 -29.85
CA MET A 1 -13.86 -1.60 -28.82
C MET A 1 -12.71 -2.48 -28.35
N MET A 2 -11.47 -2.09 -28.64
CA MET A 2 -10.29 -2.96 -28.60
C MET A 2 -9.95 -3.44 -27.18
N ASN A 3 -9.67 -4.73 -27.06
CA ASN A 3 -9.17 -5.41 -25.85
C ASN A 3 -7.78 -4.89 -25.46
N TRP A 4 -7.69 -4.24 -24.30
CA TRP A 4 -6.42 -3.95 -23.62
C TRP A 4 -6.32 -4.79 -22.34
N PHE A 5 -6.32 -6.12 -22.47
CA PHE A 5 -5.80 -6.99 -21.42
C PHE A 5 -4.29 -7.11 -21.61
N ALA A 6 -3.54 -6.10 -21.18
CA ALA A 6 -2.09 -6.21 -21.09
C ALA A 6 -1.77 -7.20 -19.97
N SER A 7 -1.31 -8.40 -20.33
CA SER A 7 -0.79 -9.38 -19.38
C SER A 7 0.41 -8.78 -18.64
N MET A 8 0.36 -8.73 -17.31
CA MET A 8 1.44 -8.19 -16.46
C MET A 8 2.54 -9.21 -16.14
N LYS A 9 2.50 -10.39 -16.80
CA LYS A 9 3.58 -11.40 -16.78
C LYS A 9 4.98 -10.79 -16.97
N PRO A 10 5.21 -9.83 -17.88
CA PRO A 10 6.55 -9.28 -18.08
C PRO A 10 7.08 -8.52 -16.87
N VAL A 11 6.22 -7.85 -16.10
CA VAL A 11 6.65 -7.07 -14.91
C VAL A 11 7.04 -8.01 -13.77
N VAL A 12 6.22 -9.04 -13.53
CA VAL A 12 6.53 -10.08 -12.52
C VAL A 12 7.81 -10.81 -12.91
N GLN A 13 7.95 -11.20 -14.19
CA GLN A 13 9.15 -11.88 -14.69
C GLN A 13 10.40 -11.00 -14.62
N ALA A 14 10.27 -9.68 -14.86
CA ALA A 14 11.37 -8.74 -14.69
C ALA A 14 11.80 -8.63 -13.21
N ILE A 15 10.83 -8.57 -12.28
CA ILE A 15 11.12 -8.59 -10.84
C ILE A 15 11.83 -9.89 -10.46
N GLU A 16 11.29 -11.05 -10.86
CA GLU A 16 11.89 -12.36 -10.60
C GLU A 16 13.32 -12.46 -11.16
N SER A 17 13.54 -12.01 -12.40
CA SER A 17 14.87 -12.05 -13.02
C SER A 17 15.88 -11.13 -12.32
N ILE A 18 15.45 -9.95 -11.86
CA ILE A 18 16.32 -9.03 -11.11
C ILE A 18 16.67 -9.61 -9.74
N LEU A 19 15.71 -10.28 -9.09
CA LEU A 19 15.89 -10.92 -7.79
C LEU A 19 16.78 -12.16 -7.89
N ALA A 20 16.64 -12.96 -8.96
CA ALA A 20 17.43 -14.17 -9.18
C ALA A 20 18.94 -13.90 -9.31
N CYS A 21 19.33 -12.69 -9.72
CA CYS A 21 20.74 -12.29 -9.81
C CYS A 21 21.34 -11.80 -8.48
N ARG A 22 20.61 -11.85 -7.36
CA ARG A 22 21.05 -11.27 -6.08
C ARG A 22 21.37 -12.33 -5.04
N ASN A 23 22.52 -12.18 -4.40
CA ASN A 23 22.91 -12.94 -3.21
C ASN A 23 22.46 -12.18 -1.95
N PRO A 24 21.69 -12.82 -1.04
CA PRO A 24 21.37 -12.25 0.26
C PRO A 24 22.65 -11.87 1.02
N GLY A 25 22.75 -10.63 1.50
CA GLY A 25 23.88 -10.15 2.30
C GLY A 25 25.04 -9.53 1.51
N GLU A 26 25.19 -9.82 0.22
CA GLU A 26 26.22 -9.18 -0.64
C GLU A 26 25.61 -8.13 -1.59
N HIS A 27 24.41 -8.40 -2.12
CA HIS A 27 23.78 -7.60 -3.17
C HIS A 27 22.29 -7.33 -2.91
N THR A 28 21.90 -7.21 -1.65
CA THR A 28 20.52 -6.90 -1.23
C THR A 28 20.05 -5.54 -1.80
N ILE A 29 18.79 -5.46 -2.24
CA ILE A 29 18.17 -4.20 -2.64
C ILE A 29 17.91 -3.37 -1.39
N ARG A 30 18.51 -2.18 -1.29
CA ARG A 30 18.26 -1.28 -0.16
C ARG A 30 16.81 -0.78 -0.10
N LEU A 31 16.24 -0.40 -1.23
CA LEU A 31 14.85 0.06 -1.32
C LEU A 31 14.18 -0.47 -2.59
N LEU A 32 13.09 -1.22 -2.41
CA LEU A 32 12.16 -1.55 -3.48
C LEU A 32 10.94 -0.63 -3.38
N SER A 33 10.78 0.28 -4.35
CA SER A 33 9.64 1.19 -4.41
C SER A 33 8.74 0.82 -5.58
N THR A 34 7.48 0.51 -5.30
CA THR A 34 6.47 0.18 -6.31
C THR A 34 5.32 1.16 -6.26
N THR A 35 4.83 1.51 -7.44
CA THR A 35 3.66 2.36 -7.63
C THR A 35 2.74 1.65 -8.60
N PHE A 36 1.50 1.41 -8.21
CA PHE A 36 0.57 0.60 -8.99
C PHE A 36 -0.87 0.99 -8.70
N TYR A 37 -1.74 0.70 -9.68
CA TYR A 37 -3.16 0.94 -9.55
C TYR A 37 -3.86 -0.21 -8.85
N LEU A 38 -4.84 0.12 -8.02
CA LEU A 38 -5.71 -0.81 -7.32
C LEU A 38 -6.78 -1.38 -8.26
N ARG A 39 -6.35 -2.16 -9.26
CA ARG A 39 -7.23 -2.69 -10.31
C ARG A 39 -6.86 -4.13 -10.68
N GLY A 40 -7.87 -4.99 -10.73
CA GLY A 40 -7.70 -6.39 -11.12
C GLY A 40 -6.81 -7.16 -10.13
N ASP A 41 -6.03 -8.09 -10.66
CA ASP A 41 -5.11 -8.97 -9.91
C ASP A 41 -3.70 -8.38 -9.72
N VAL A 42 -3.47 -7.17 -10.26
CA VAL A 42 -2.19 -6.47 -10.22
C VAL A 42 -1.67 -6.26 -8.78
N PRO A 43 -2.46 -5.72 -7.84
CA PRO A 43 -1.99 -5.50 -6.47
C PRO A 43 -1.53 -6.78 -5.80
N ILE A 44 -2.33 -7.85 -5.91
CA ILE A 44 -2.04 -9.14 -5.29
C ILE A 44 -0.77 -9.75 -5.88
N SER A 45 -0.61 -9.72 -7.20
CA SER A 45 0.60 -10.22 -7.87
C SER A 45 1.87 -9.49 -7.39
N ILE A 46 1.81 -8.17 -7.25
CA ILE A 46 2.91 -7.36 -6.72
C ILE A 46 3.17 -7.70 -5.25
N GLY A 47 2.12 -7.76 -4.44
CA GLY A 47 2.24 -8.09 -3.02
C GLY A 47 2.86 -9.47 -2.78
N GLN A 48 2.49 -10.48 -3.57
CA GLN A 48 3.09 -11.81 -3.48
C GLN A 48 4.58 -11.81 -3.85
N ALA A 49 4.95 -11.17 -4.95
CA ALA A 49 6.35 -11.07 -5.38
C ALA A 49 7.22 -10.34 -4.33
N VAL A 50 6.70 -9.25 -3.76
CA VAL A 50 7.36 -8.48 -2.71
C VAL A 50 7.46 -9.30 -1.42
N GLY A 51 6.38 -9.97 -1.02
CA GLY A 51 6.37 -10.85 0.15
C GLY A 51 7.43 -11.96 0.04
N HIS A 52 7.58 -12.55 -1.15
CA HIS A 52 8.64 -13.53 -1.43
C HIS A 52 10.04 -12.91 -1.33
N ALA A 53 10.27 -11.75 -1.94
CA ALA A 53 11.56 -11.06 -1.89
C ALA A 53 11.97 -10.70 -0.45
N MET A 54 11.00 -10.31 0.38
CA MET A 54 11.19 -10.05 1.80
C MET A 54 11.56 -11.32 2.59
N ALA A 55 10.83 -12.42 2.36
CA ALA A 55 11.10 -13.71 3.00
C ALA A 55 12.48 -14.28 2.62
N ALA A 56 12.94 -13.99 1.40
CA ALA A 56 14.27 -14.38 0.92
C ALA A 56 15.39 -13.40 1.32
N HIS A 57 15.08 -12.35 2.11
CA HIS A 57 16.02 -11.31 2.51
C HIS A 57 16.75 -10.62 1.35
N LEU A 58 16.05 -10.49 0.21
CA LEU A 58 16.58 -9.87 -1.01
C LEU A 58 16.39 -8.35 -1.03
N VAL A 59 15.52 -7.82 -0.16
CA VAL A 59 15.25 -6.39 -0.05
C VAL A 59 15.23 -5.95 1.42
N GLU A 60 15.77 -4.76 1.72
CA GLU A 60 15.85 -4.21 3.08
C GLU A 60 14.61 -3.40 3.44
N ASP A 61 14.33 -2.37 2.65
CA ASP A 61 13.19 -1.47 2.80
C ASP A 61 12.26 -1.59 1.57
N VAL A 62 10.95 -1.48 1.82
CA VAL A 62 9.91 -1.53 0.78
C VAL A 62 8.97 -0.35 0.92
N LYS A 63 8.64 0.27 -0.21
CA LYS A 63 7.61 1.30 -0.34
C LYS A 63 6.52 0.84 -1.31
N PHE A 64 5.26 0.92 -0.87
CA PHE A 64 4.10 0.86 -1.76
C PHE A 64 3.48 2.24 -1.93
N SER A 65 3.13 2.58 -3.17
CA SER A 65 2.25 3.70 -3.51
C SER A 65 1.06 3.16 -4.28
N VAL A 66 -0.10 3.12 -3.63
CA VAL A 66 -1.31 2.52 -4.19
C VAL A 66 -2.20 3.62 -4.75
N MET A 67 -2.44 3.56 -6.06
CA MET A 67 -3.20 4.57 -6.80
C MET A 67 -4.59 4.05 -7.17
N THR A 68 -5.59 4.91 -7.20
CA THR A 68 -6.96 4.53 -7.65
C THR A 68 -7.28 4.96 -9.08
N GLY A 69 -6.43 5.78 -9.70
CA GLY A 69 -6.57 6.20 -11.10
C GLY A 69 -7.30 7.53 -11.31
N THR A 70 -7.84 8.13 -10.25
CA THR A 70 -8.53 9.42 -10.30
C THR A 70 -7.71 10.49 -9.60
N TYR A 71 -7.41 11.59 -10.29
CA TYR A 71 -6.55 12.67 -9.79
C TYR A 71 -7.36 13.88 -9.29
N ASP A 72 -8.55 14.09 -9.85
CA ASP A 72 -9.43 15.21 -9.49
C ASP A 72 -10.42 14.79 -8.40
N ILE A 73 -10.17 15.26 -7.17
CA ILE A 73 -11.01 14.97 -5.99
C ILE A 73 -12.47 15.41 -6.23
N VAL A 74 -12.67 16.48 -7.00
CA VAL A 74 -14.00 17.05 -7.28
C VAL A 74 -14.91 16.13 -8.08
N ASP A 75 -14.34 15.19 -8.84
CA ASP A 75 -15.09 14.25 -9.67
C ASP A 75 -15.33 12.90 -8.96
N MET A 76 -14.87 12.75 -7.72
CA MET A 76 -14.94 11.48 -6.99
C MET A 76 -16.29 11.31 -6.31
N VAL A 77 -16.96 10.20 -6.65
CA VAL A 77 -18.17 9.76 -5.97
C VAL A 77 -17.78 9.00 -4.69
N GLU A 78 -18.48 9.28 -3.59
CA GLU A 78 -18.22 8.65 -2.30
C GLU A 78 -18.23 7.11 -2.37
N ASP A 79 -19.18 6.53 -3.11
CA ASP A 79 -19.29 5.09 -3.32
C ASP A 79 -18.03 4.49 -4.00
N ASP A 80 -17.35 5.26 -4.86
CA ASP A 80 -16.12 4.82 -5.51
C ASP A 80 -14.94 4.81 -4.52
N LEU A 81 -14.88 5.77 -3.59
CA LEU A 81 -13.88 5.81 -2.51
C LEU A 81 -14.04 4.63 -1.56
N VAL A 82 -15.28 4.30 -1.20
CA VAL A 82 -15.62 3.14 -0.34
C VAL A 82 -15.28 1.83 -1.07
N THR A 83 -15.62 1.73 -2.35
CA THR A 83 -15.30 0.56 -3.18
C THR A 83 -13.79 0.38 -3.32
N SER A 84 -13.05 1.47 -3.50
CA SER A 84 -11.59 1.46 -3.56
C SER A 84 -10.99 1.03 -2.22
N ALA A 85 -11.48 1.53 -1.08
CA ALA A 85 -11.02 1.09 0.24
C ALA A 85 -11.25 -0.42 0.46
N ARG A 86 -12.41 -0.95 0.06
CA ARG A 86 -12.69 -2.40 0.12
C ARG A 86 -11.72 -3.21 -0.73
N ASN A 87 -11.44 -2.77 -1.96
CA ASN A 87 -10.46 -3.41 -2.83
C ASN A 87 -9.05 -3.38 -2.22
N PHE A 88 -8.70 -2.29 -1.53
CA PHE A 88 -7.42 -2.18 -0.84
C PHE A 88 -7.36 -3.16 0.32
N MET A 89 -8.42 -3.28 1.12
CA MET A 89 -8.46 -4.24 2.23
C MET A 89 -8.39 -5.69 1.73
N LEU A 90 -9.02 -6.04 0.60
CA LEU A 90 -8.85 -7.34 -0.04
C LEU A 90 -7.39 -7.62 -0.44
N PHE A 91 -6.72 -6.61 -1.01
CA PHE A 91 -5.30 -6.70 -1.34
C PHE A 91 -4.43 -6.87 -0.08
N PHE A 92 -4.73 -6.09 0.96
CA PHE A 92 -4.06 -6.12 2.26
C PHE A 92 -4.14 -7.50 2.91
N ASP A 93 -5.35 -8.06 3.00
CA ASP A 93 -5.60 -9.38 3.58
C ASP A 93 -4.95 -10.52 2.78
N ALA A 94 -4.83 -10.36 1.47
CA ALA A 94 -4.20 -11.35 0.59
C ALA A 94 -2.66 -11.38 0.70
N CYS A 95 -2.03 -10.31 1.19
CA CYS A 95 -0.57 -10.13 1.15
C CYS A 95 0.08 -9.81 2.51
N PRO A 96 -0.24 -10.52 3.61
CA PRO A 96 0.20 -10.16 4.97
C PRO A 96 1.73 -10.12 5.11
N SER A 97 2.47 -10.99 4.40
CA SER A 97 3.94 -10.99 4.43
C SER A 97 4.55 -9.73 3.82
N ALA A 98 3.93 -9.16 2.79
CA ALA A 98 4.39 -7.91 2.20
C ALA A 98 4.12 -6.75 3.14
N PHE A 99 2.89 -6.64 3.64
CA PHE A 99 2.49 -5.55 4.54
C PHE A 99 3.25 -5.60 5.87
N GLY A 100 3.46 -6.78 6.46
CA GLY A 100 4.28 -6.93 7.67
C GLY A 100 5.73 -6.45 7.52
N GLY A 101 6.23 -6.40 6.28
CA GLY A 101 7.57 -5.94 5.96
C GLY A 101 7.66 -4.49 5.45
N LEU A 102 6.54 -3.82 5.18
CA LEU A 102 6.54 -2.49 4.58
C LEU A 102 7.20 -1.45 5.49
N THR A 103 7.88 -0.51 4.85
CA THR A 103 8.56 0.61 5.53
C THR A 103 8.00 1.96 5.14
N ALA A 104 7.35 2.06 3.99
CA ALA A 104 6.59 3.24 3.58
C ALA A 104 5.32 2.84 2.82
N LEU A 105 4.22 3.52 3.11
CA LEU A 105 2.94 3.29 2.47
C LEU A 105 2.30 4.63 2.10
N ASP A 106 2.04 4.81 0.81
CA ASP A 106 1.31 5.96 0.29
C ASP A 106 -0.04 5.45 -0.24
N LEU A 107 -1.12 6.01 0.29
CA LEU A 107 -2.49 5.71 -0.10
C LEU A 107 -3.18 6.98 -0.58
N GLU A 108 -4.02 6.84 -1.59
CA GLU A 108 -4.85 7.92 -2.10
C GLU A 108 -6.29 7.48 -2.35
N ASN A 109 -7.23 8.39 -2.07
CA ASN A 109 -8.63 8.27 -2.47
C ASN A 109 -9.33 7.02 -1.90
N LEU A 110 -9.29 6.85 -0.58
CA LEU A 110 -9.86 5.68 0.11
C LEU A 110 -10.74 6.13 1.29
N ARG A 111 -12.01 5.73 1.29
CA ARG A 111 -12.92 5.91 2.44
C ARG A 111 -13.00 4.59 3.20
N PHE A 112 -12.16 4.48 4.23
CA PHE A 112 -11.96 3.31 5.06
C PHE A 112 -13.12 3.05 6.04
N GLY A 113 -13.24 1.81 6.51
CA GLY A 113 -13.99 1.51 7.72
C GLY A 113 -13.26 2.01 8.97
N GLU A 114 -13.99 2.18 10.07
CA GLU A 114 -13.51 2.77 11.34
C GLU A 114 -12.18 2.16 11.82
N SER A 115 -12.01 0.84 11.71
CA SER A 115 -10.84 0.12 12.21
C SER A 115 -9.77 -0.19 11.16
N ASP A 116 -9.99 0.12 9.88
CA ASP A 116 -9.15 -0.40 8.80
C ASP A 116 -7.73 0.18 8.85
N ILE A 117 -7.58 1.50 9.04
CA ILE A 117 -6.26 2.13 9.12
C ILE A 117 -5.50 1.63 10.37
N ALA A 118 -6.20 1.42 11.49
CA ALA A 118 -5.60 0.84 12.68
C ALA A 118 -5.09 -0.60 12.42
N ASN A 119 -5.87 -1.42 11.73
CA ASN A 119 -5.45 -2.77 11.32
C ASN A 119 -4.22 -2.76 10.40
N VAL A 120 -4.17 -1.80 9.47
CA VAL A 120 -2.99 -1.58 8.61
C VAL A 120 -1.77 -1.25 9.46
N LEU A 121 -1.87 -0.30 10.38
CA LEU A 121 -0.78 0.09 11.27
C LEU A 121 -0.31 -1.09 12.13
N ILE A 122 -1.21 -1.82 12.78
CA ILE A 122 -0.89 -3.00 13.61
C ILE A 122 -0.15 -4.07 12.80
N THR A 123 -0.55 -4.28 11.56
CA THR A 123 0.04 -5.30 10.69
C THR A 123 1.39 -4.86 10.13
N CYS A 124 1.54 -3.60 9.75
CA CYS A 124 2.75 -3.07 9.11
C CYS A 124 3.88 -2.77 10.11
N LYS A 125 4.35 -3.79 10.84
CA LYS A 125 5.27 -3.68 11.99
C LYS A 125 6.59 -2.91 11.74
N ARG A 126 6.99 -2.70 10.48
CA ARG A 126 8.22 -1.98 10.09
C ARG A 126 7.95 -0.61 9.49
N LEU A 127 6.70 -0.14 9.50
CA LEU A 127 6.29 1.09 8.84
C LEU A 127 6.94 2.31 9.50
N LYS A 128 7.71 3.05 8.69
CA LYS A 128 8.40 4.29 9.06
C LYS A 128 7.69 5.53 8.52
N ARG A 129 6.99 5.39 7.40
CA ARG A 129 6.24 6.47 6.76
C ARG A 129 4.85 6.04 6.32
N LEU A 130 3.85 6.86 6.65
CA LEU A 130 2.49 6.73 6.15
C LEU A 130 2.07 8.05 5.51
N ARG A 131 1.63 7.99 4.24
CA ARG A 131 1.00 9.10 3.54
C ARG A 131 -0.43 8.74 3.20
N LEU A 132 -1.36 9.59 3.62
CA LEU A 132 -2.79 9.53 3.31
C LEU A 132 -3.14 10.78 2.51
N TYR A 133 -3.65 10.59 1.30
CA TYR A 133 -4.13 11.67 0.43
C TYR A 133 -5.59 11.45 0.09
N ASN A 134 -6.48 12.35 0.49
CA ASN A 134 -7.92 12.17 0.29
C ASN A 134 -8.41 10.80 0.85
N CYS A 135 -7.95 10.47 2.06
CA CYS A 135 -8.39 9.27 2.77
C CYS A 135 -9.10 9.66 4.06
N ASP A 136 -10.20 9.02 4.37
CA ASP A 136 -10.90 9.19 5.65
C ASP A 136 -11.49 7.86 6.11
N SER A 137 -12.09 7.82 7.31
CA SER A 137 -12.85 6.67 7.79
C SER A 137 -14.32 6.99 8.11
N GLY A 138 -14.92 7.88 7.30
CA GLY A 138 -16.28 8.39 7.53
C GLY A 138 -16.34 9.68 8.35
N ASP A 139 -17.57 10.14 8.61
CA ASP A 139 -17.83 11.40 9.31
C ASP A 139 -17.39 11.31 10.78
N CYS A 140 -16.72 12.35 11.28
CA CYS A 140 -16.22 12.43 12.66
C CYS A 140 -15.18 11.33 13.01
N SER A 141 -14.38 10.93 12.03
CA SER A 141 -13.37 9.88 12.24
C SER A 141 -12.21 10.35 13.12
N THR A 142 -11.86 9.52 14.10
CA THR A 142 -10.62 9.63 14.87
C THR A 142 -9.61 8.65 14.31
N LEU A 143 -8.40 9.12 14.02
CA LEU A 143 -7.28 8.28 13.58
C LEU A 143 -6.32 8.05 14.75
N PRO A 144 -6.39 6.89 15.44
CA PRO A 144 -5.36 6.49 16.38
C PRO A 144 -4.10 6.04 15.62
N VAL A 145 -3.00 6.72 15.86
CA VAL A 145 -1.69 6.40 15.30
C VAL A 145 -0.82 5.89 16.42
N GLU A 146 -0.90 4.58 16.66
CA GLU A 146 -0.04 3.87 17.60
C GLU A 146 0.90 2.95 16.81
N HIS A 147 2.11 3.45 16.52
CA HIS A 147 3.09 2.69 15.76
C HIS A 147 4.53 3.11 16.10
N SER A 148 5.23 2.27 16.86
CA SER A 148 6.54 2.58 17.47
C SER A 148 7.65 2.97 16.48
N HIS A 149 7.54 2.55 15.22
CA HIS A 149 8.53 2.84 14.19
C HIS A 149 8.12 3.98 13.24
N LEU A 150 6.89 4.50 13.36
CA LEU A 150 6.40 5.54 12.47
C LEU A 150 7.09 6.87 12.80
N SER A 151 7.84 7.38 11.83
CA SER A 151 8.62 8.62 11.95
C SER A 151 8.08 9.76 11.08
N GLU A 152 7.25 9.42 10.08
CA GLU A 152 6.64 10.39 9.18
C GLU A 152 5.17 10.03 8.96
N LEU A 153 4.30 11.01 9.20
CA LEU A 153 2.88 10.95 8.91
C LEU A 153 2.51 12.16 8.06
N SER A 154 1.98 11.90 6.87
CA SER A 154 1.49 12.93 5.95
C SER A 154 0.00 12.71 5.73
N ILE A 155 -0.82 13.71 6.04
CA ILE A 155 -2.27 13.69 5.91
C ILE A 155 -2.66 14.91 5.08
N VAL A 156 -3.25 14.69 3.91
CA VAL A 156 -3.54 15.74 2.92
C VAL A 156 -4.94 15.52 2.37
N HIS A 157 -5.79 16.56 2.38
CA HIS A 157 -7.19 16.46 1.92
C HIS A 157 -8.03 15.39 2.62
N CYS A 158 -7.69 15.03 3.87
CA CYS A 158 -8.43 14.03 4.65
C CYS A 158 -9.45 14.70 5.59
N SER A 159 -10.67 14.16 5.65
CA SER A 159 -11.74 14.65 6.53
C SER A 159 -11.70 13.93 7.88
N LEU A 160 -10.70 14.24 8.72
CA LEU A 160 -10.52 13.67 10.05
C LEU A 160 -10.91 14.67 11.14
N GLU A 161 -11.65 14.23 12.17
CA GLU A 161 -11.95 15.07 13.33
C GLU A 161 -10.75 15.16 14.29
N ARG A 162 -10.06 14.04 14.49
CA ARG A 162 -8.94 13.95 15.43
C ARG A 162 -7.88 12.98 14.96
N VAL A 163 -6.61 13.34 15.17
CA VAL A 163 -5.46 12.45 15.04
C VAL A 163 -4.84 12.27 16.42
N MET A 164 -4.75 11.05 16.90
CA MET A 164 -4.14 10.73 18.19
C MET A 164 -2.76 10.13 17.95
N LEU A 165 -1.72 10.85 18.36
CA LEU A 165 -0.33 10.38 18.32
C LEU A 165 0.04 9.91 19.74
N ASN A 166 0.56 8.70 19.86
CA ASN A 166 1.12 8.18 21.12
C ASN A 166 2.65 8.35 21.16
#